data_AF-W4GY53-F1
#
_entry.id   AF-W4GY53-F1
#
_cell.length_a   1.000
_cell.length_b   1.000
_cell.length_c   1.000
_cell.angle_alpha   90.00
_cell.angle_beta   90.00
_cell.angle_gamma   90.00
#
_symmetry.space_group_name_H-M   'P 1'
#
loop_
_entity.id
_entity.type
_entity.pdbx_description
1 polymer ?
#
loop_
_entity_poly.entity_id
_entity_poly.type
_entity_poly.pdbx_seq_one_letter_code
_entity_poly.pdbx_strand_id
1 'polypeptide(L)'
;MQVTLAVHGLSFPVACGEGMQSIKWLGLVAAQRYALMLPHGRCRTREDAHSKNGFYLPSEVRNSEGDLLSPWSRIVECVREGETITIVLQHEVPVDDIGVPQLSSWAVSAFSNTTNQRVTDDDNDLIAADEKDDHVAAKKGGSVYSNLQGYSSSFHANHVKSGQFISQDELESAFYHDVARLALDEFVKDPKEKDDVEDVLLKYFDCLVAIFKHYSLGFGEDAYSMSGAEFNHFVHESTLLHHVKDAALLDKLFVRALREPGNVRLSRVEFMQALVLVVVTHNKMYGDDMPFLPALEKALKDSVKPACNRLTSGPFRDTLHSDGMLAMLQEAKPKLSRVYDKYASGKQTNVEGPILSVSDFRSLVQDSGIFCTGDSDKHEALFGQAIGQCFTGMRDIKDGEKQFVVFAEYVEVLCRLSLAIWDDKDVSAKETIRIGLDAVRALSKPAK
;
A
#
# COMPACT_ATOMS: atom_id res chain seq x y z
N MET A 1 11.40 18.20 -34.37
CA MET A 1 12.28 17.05 -34.17
C MET A 1 11.51 15.76 -34.38
N GLN A 2 12.03 14.83 -35.16
CA GLN A 2 11.49 13.50 -35.42
C GLN A 2 12.61 12.46 -35.35
N VAL A 3 12.33 11.34 -34.69
CA VAL A 3 13.27 10.20 -34.54
C VAL A 3 12.60 8.92 -35.01
N THR A 4 13.39 7.90 -35.36
CA THR A 4 12.89 6.55 -35.65
C THR A 4 13.17 5.66 -34.46
N LEU A 5 12.16 4.98 -33.92
CA LEU A 5 12.35 4.02 -32.83
C LEU A 5 12.41 2.61 -33.41
N ALA A 6 13.46 1.87 -33.08
CA ALA A 6 13.64 0.46 -33.41
C ALA A 6 13.42 -0.39 -32.14
N VAL A 7 12.42 -1.26 -32.17
CA VAL A 7 11.96 -2.05 -31.02
C VAL A 7 11.70 -3.48 -31.48
N HIS A 8 12.51 -4.44 -31.03
CA HIS A 8 12.31 -5.89 -31.27
C HIS A 8 11.93 -6.25 -32.72
N GLY A 9 12.66 -5.68 -33.68
CA GLY A 9 12.46 -5.94 -35.13
C GLY A 9 11.36 -5.08 -35.80
N LEU A 10 10.62 -4.28 -35.05
CA LEU A 10 9.72 -3.26 -35.57
C LEU A 10 10.39 -1.88 -35.55
N SER A 11 10.04 -1.03 -36.50
CA SER A 11 10.53 0.36 -36.54
C SER A 11 9.43 1.33 -36.90
N PHE A 12 9.31 2.43 -36.16
CA PHE A 12 8.30 3.45 -36.43
C PHE A 12 8.77 4.86 -36.08
N PRO A 13 8.35 5.89 -36.84
CA PRO A 13 8.72 7.27 -36.59
C PRO A 13 7.94 7.87 -35.42
N VAL A 14 8.61 8.65 -34.58
CA VAL A 14 8.02 9.41 -33.46
C VAL A 14 8.38 10.88 -33.61
N ALA A 15 7.35 11.73 -33.63
CA ALA A 15 7.52 13.17 -33.59
C ALA A 15 7.79 13.61 -32.14
N CYS A 16 8.94 14.25 -31.93
CA CYS A 16 9.42 14.72 -30.62
C CYS A 16 9.29 16.23 -30.45
N GLY A 17 8.66 16.96 -31.38
CA GLY A 17 8.50 18.41 -31.27
C GLY A 17 9.84 19.14 -31.11
N GLU A 18 10.02 19.93 -30.06
CA GLU A 18 11.30 20.60 -29.75
C GLU A 18 12.34 19.68 -29.08
N GLY A 19 12.01 18.41 -28.80
CA GLY A 19 12.91 17.45 -28.15
C GLY A 19 13.11 17.69 -26.66
N MET A 20 12.23 18.49 -26.03
CA MET A 20 12.29 18.82 -24.60
C MET A 20 11.83 17.69 -23.67
N GLN A 21 11.24 16.63 -24.22
CA GLN A 21 10.85 15.45 -23.45
C GLN A 21 12.08 14.62 -23.08
N SER A 22 11.95 13.80 -22.04
CA SER A 22 13.03 12.94 -21.59
C SER A 22 13.14 11.64 -22.38
N ILE A 23 14.30 11.00 -22.31
CA ILE A 23 14.51 9.66 -22.86
C ILE A 23 13.57 8.63 -22.20
N LYS A 24 13.21 8.81 -20.92
CA LYS A 24 12.17 8.02 -20.25
C LYS A 24 10.82 8.10 -20.98
N TRP A 25 10.39 9.30 -21.36
CA TRP A 25 9.17 9.49 -22.12
C TRP A 25 9.25 8.77 -23.47
N LEU A 26 10.40 8.87 -24.16
CA LEU A 26 10.62 8.20 -25.44
C LEU A 26 10.52 6.67 -25.32
N GLY A 27 11.10 6.09 -24.27
CA GLY A 27 10.97 4.67 -23.92
C GLY A 27 9.53 4.23 -23.71
N LEU A 28 8.73 5.02 -22.99
CA LEU A 28 7.31 4.72 -22.74
C LEU A 28 6.46 4.80 -24.01
N VAL A 29 6.72 5.79 -24.87
CA VAL A 29 6.05 5.91 -26.18
C VAL A 29 6.35 4.69 -27.06
N ALA A 30 7.60 4.21 -27.02
CA ALA A 30 8.01 3.01 -27.73
C ALA A 30 7.27 1.76 -27.24
N ALA A 31 7.20 1.57 -25.93
CA ALA A 31 6.47 0.47 -25.29
C ALA A 31 4.99 0.46 -25.67
N GLN A 32 4.33 1.62 -25.59
CA GLN A 32 2.92 1.76 -25.95
C GLN A 32 2.67 1.46 -27.43
N ARG A 33 3.49 2.01 -28.34
CA ARG A 33 3.33 1.80 -29.77
C ARG A 33 3.65 0.37 -30.20
N TYR A 34 4.67 -0.23 -29.60
CA TYR A 34 5.00 -1.63 -29.80
C TYR A 34 3.82 -2.53 -29.41
N ALA A 35 3.20 -2.31 -28.25
CA ALA A 35 2.01 -3.05 -27.80
C ALA A 35 0.83 -2.94 -28.78
N LEU A 36 0.59 -1.75 -29.33
CA LEU A 36 -0.49 -1.50 -30.29
C LEU A 36 -0.24 -2.09 -31.68
N MET A 37 1.03 -2.37 -32.02
CA MET A 37 1.41 -2.97 -33.31
C MET A 37 1.36 -4.50 -33.30
N LEU A 38 1.18 -5.13 -32.14
CA LEU A 38 1.01 -6.57 -32.03
C LEU A 38 -0.40 -7.00 -32.49
N PRO A 39 -0.53 -8.09 -33.26
CA PRO A 39 -1.80 -8.51 -33.86
C PRO A 39 -2.85 -8.85 -32.79
N HIS A 40 -4.00 -8.17 -32.85
CA HIS A 40 -5.15 -8.41 -31.98
C HIS A 40 -6.00 -9.56 -32.54
N GLY A 41 -5.64 -10.80 -32.21
CA GLY A 41 -6.38 -11.99 -32.64
C GLY A 41 -6.23 -13.16 -31.68
N ARG A 42 -7.15 -14.14 -31.78
CA ARG A 42 -7.08 -15.39 -31.01
C ARG A 42 -5.89 -16.21 -31.53
N CYS A 43 -4.77 -16.12 -30.83
CA CYS A 43 -3.56 -16.87 -31.17
C CYS A 43 -3.85 -18.37 -31.14
N ARG A 44 -3.34 -19.12 -32.12
CA ARG A 44 -3.49 -20.57 -32.16
C ARG A 44 -2.59 -21.17 -31.08
N THR A 45 -3.06 -22.22 -30.42
CA THR A 45 -2.47 -22.93 -29.26
C THR A 45 -1.02 -23.46 -29.41
N ARG A 46 -0.35 -23.12 -30.52
CA ARG A 46 1.05 -23.42 -30.80
C ARG A 46 1.96 -22.19 -30.77
N GLU A 47 1.40 -20.98 -30.62
CA GLU A 47 2.10 -19.69 -30.62
C GLU A 47 2.13 -19.03 -29.22
N ASP A 48 1.60 -19.72 -28.19
CA ASP A 48 1.40 -19.21 -26.80
C ASP A 48 2.67 -18.70 -26.09
N ALA A 49 3.87 -18.95 -26.63
CA ALA A 49 5.12 -18.49 -26.04
C ALA A 49 5.49 -17.03 -26.38
N HIS A 50 4.89 -16.42 -27.41
CA HIS A 50 5.40 -15.15 -27.96
C HIS A 50 4.37 -14.00 -28.06
N SER A 51 3.10 -14.22 -27.68
CA SER A 51 2.05 -13.20 -27.84
C SER A 51 1.21 -12.99 -26.58
N LYS A 52 1.84 -12.89 -25.41
CA LYS A 52 1.12 -12.34 -24.25
C LYS A 52 0.98 -10.83 -24.45
N ASN A 53 -0.25 -10.36 -24.65
CA ASN A 53 -0.57 -8.93 -24.50
C ASN A 53 -0.23 -8.54 -23.07
N GLY A 54 0.85 -7.78 -22.89
CA GLY A 54 1.41 -7.44 -21.59
C GLY A 54 1.92 -6.00 -21.55
N PHE A 55 2.12 -5.51 -20.33
CA PHE A 55 2.73 -4.21 -20.07
C PHE A 55 4.24 -4.31 -20.32
N TYR A 56 4.74 -3.65 -21.38
CA TYR A 56 6.16 -3.63 -21.70
C TYR A 56 6.90 -2.52 -20.94
N LEU A 57 8.01 -2.87 -20.29
CA LEU A 57 8.89 -1.92 -19.63
C LEU A 57 10.18 -1.73 -20.44
N PRO A 58 10.63 -0.50 -20.72
CA PRO A 58 11.93 -0.31 -21.36
C PRO A 58 13.06 -0.73 -20.42
N SER A 59 13.96 -1.59 -20.90
CA SER A 59 15.18 -1.98 -20.20
C SER A 59 16.42 -1.24 -20.66
N GLU A 60 16.44 -0.80 -21.92
CA GLU A 60 17.57 -0.05 -22.47
C GLU A 60 17.04 0.90 -23.56
N VAL A 61 17.60 2.10 -23.60
CA VAL A 61 17.38 3.05 -24.71
C VAL A 61 18.76 3.47 -25.21
N ARG A 62 19.06 3.20 -26.47
CA ARG A 62 20.37 3.43 -27.07
C ARG A 62 20.28 4.34 -28.29
N ASN A 63 21.26 5.22 -28.44
CA ASN A 63 21.42 6.03 -29.64
C ASN A 63 21.94 5.19 -30.83
N SER A 64 22.14 5.83 -31.98
CA SER A 64 22.66 5.16 -33.19
C SER A 64 24.12 4.70 -33.07
N GLU A 65 24.88 5.27 -32.13
CA GLU A 65 26.27 4.91 -31.83
C GLU A 65 26.34 3.71 -30.85
N GLY A 66 25.21 3.31 -30.25
CA GLY A 66 25.09 2.19 -29.31
C GLY A 66 25.19 2.59 -27.84
N ASP A 67 25.36 3.87 -27.54
CA ASP A 67 25.47 4.39 -26.17
C ASP A 67 24.14 4.29 -25.43
N LEU A 68 24.20 3.88 -24.16
CA LEU A 68 23.03 3.83 -23.29
C LEU A 68 22.65 5.24 -22.83
N LEU A 69 21.45 5.68 -23.20
CA LEU A 69 20.94 7.00 -22.86
C LEU A 69 20.29 7.02 -21.48
N SER A 70 20.64 8.01 -20.66
CA SER A 70 20.03 8.18 -19.33
C SER A 70 18.54 8.51 -19.44
N PRO A 71 17.66 7.91 -18.60
CA PRO A 71 16.22 8.17 -18.63
C PRO A 71 15.84 9.66 -18.45
N TRP A 72 16.71 10.43 -17.78
CA TRP A 72 16.45 11.82 -17.39
C TRP A 72 17.02 12.85 -18.37
N SER A 73 17.89 12.43 -19.30
CA SER A 73 18.39 13.31 -20.37
C SER A 73 17.24 13.76 -21.26
N ARG A 74 17.34 14.98 -21.79
CA ARG A 74 16.39 15.46 -22.81
C ARG A 74 16.78 14.90 -24.17
N ILE A 75 15.77 14.58 -25.00
CA ILE A 75 16.00 14.05 -26.35
C ILE A 75 16.90 14.99 -27.16
N VAL A 76 16.65 16.29 -27.11
CA VAL A 76 17.43 17.30 -27.86
C VAL A 76 18.92 17.37 -27.46
N GLU A 77 19.26 16.92 -26.25
CA GLU A 77 20.64 16.97 -25.74
C GLU A 77 21.48 15.77 -26.16
N CYS A 78 20.84 14.66 -26.54
CA CYS A 78 21.52 13.39 -26.75
C CYS A 78 21.10 12.62 -28.02
N VAL A 79 20.14 13.15 -28.79
CA VAL A 79 19.63 12.53 -30.02
C VAL A 79 19.55 13.58 -31.13
N ARG A 80 19.92 13.21 -32.36
CA ARG A 80 19.86 14.06 -33.55
C ARG A 80 18.56 13.86 -34.34
N GLU A 81 18.22 14.85 -35.16
CA GLU A 81 17.08 14.74 -36.08
C GLU A 81 17.23 13.56 -37.03
N GLY A 82 16.18 12.76 -37.18
CA GLY A 82 16.15 11.59 -38.06
C GLY A 82 16.93 10.38 -37.54
N GLU A 83 17.52 10.47 -36.35
CA GLU A 83 18.29 9.37 -35.77
C GLU A 83 17.43 8.16 -35.43
N THR A 84 18.01 6.96 -35.55
CA THR A 84 17.37 5.72 -35.12
C THR A 84 17.80 5.37 -33.70
N ILE A 85 16.82 5.31 -32.80
CA ILE A 85 16.99 4.98 -31.39
C ILE A 85 16.54 3.54 -31.17
N THR A 86 17.42 2.72 -30.62
CA THR A 86 17.13 1.32 -30.32
C THR A 86 16.60 1.21 -28.91
N ILE A 87 15.43 0.58 -28.74
CA ILE A 87 14.80 0.41 -27.44
C ILE A 87 14.56 -1.07 -27.20
N VAL A 88 15.12 -1.57 -26.11
CA VAL A 88 14.90 -2.93 -25.64
C VAL A 88 13.77 -2.89 -24.63
N LEU A 89 12.72 -3.68 -24.88
CA LEU A 89 11.61 -3.85 -23.95
C LEU A 89 11.71 -5.19 -23.24
N GLN A 90 11.40 -5.20 -21.94
CA GLN A 90 11.19 -6.43 -21.18
C GLN A 90 9.80 -6.97 -21.52
N HIS A 91 9.75 -8.19 -22.07
CA HIS A 91 8.51 -8.92 -22.35
C HIS A 91 7.91 -9.54 -21.09
N GLU A 92 8.78 -9.92 -20.17
CA GLU A 92 8.46 -10.40 -18.83
C GLU A 92 9.49 -9.77 -17.89
N VAL A 93 9.08 -9.41 -16.67
CA VAL A 93 10.04 -8.96 -15.66
C VAL A 93 10.58 -10.23 -14.99
N PRO A 94 11.85 -10.62 -15.22
CA PRO A 94 12.40 -11.81 -14.60
C PRO A 94 12.32 -11.64 -13.09
N VAL A 95 11.95 -12.69 -12.37
CA VAL A 95 11.98 -12.71 -10.91
C VAL A 95 13.15 -13.57 -10.45
N ASP A 96 13.78 -13.20 -9.34
CA ASP A 96 14.78 -14.06 -8.72
C ASP A 96 14.13 -15.20 -7.91
N ASP A 97 14.97 -16.02 -7.27
CA ASP A 97 14.56 -17.20 -6.51
C ASP A 97 13.62 -16.88 -5.31
N ILE A 98 13.40 -15.60 -5.01
CA ILE A 98 12.49 -15.11 -3.96
C ILE A 98 11.36 -14.24 -4.53
N GLY A 99 11.17 -14.19 -5.85
CA GLY A 99 10.06 -13.48 -6.49
C GLY A 99 10.28 -11.98 -6.68
N VAL A 100 11.49 -11.44 -6.45
CA VAL A 100 11.80 -10.02 -6.67
C VAL A 100 11.88 -9.73 -8.17
N PRO A 101 11.11 -8.76 -8.69
CA PRO A 101 11.24 -8.34 -10.08
C PRO A 101 12.64 -7.75 -10.33
N GLN A 102 13.42 -8.44 -11.15
CA GLN A 102 14.74 -8.04 -11.61
C GLN A 102 14.57 -7.02 -12.75
N LEU A 103 14.33 -5.77 -12.33
CA LEU A 103 14.32 -4.62 -13.22
C LEU A 103 15.75 -4.33 -13.71
N SER A 104 15.86 -3.93 -14.97
CA SER A 104 17.14 -3.41 -15.48
C SER A 104 17.58 -2.15 -14.72
N SER A 105 18.88 -1.88 -14.69
CA SER A 105 19.43 -0.65 -14.10
C SER A 105 18.79 0.62 -14.70
N TRP A 106 18.50 0.59 -15.99
CA TRP A 106 17.79 1.67 -16.68
C TRP A 106 16.36 1.84 -16.16
N ALA A 107 15.60 0.75 -16.01
CA ALA A 107 14.24 0.78 -15.48
C ALA A 107 14.21 1.23 -14.01
N VAL A 108 15.15 0.80 -13.19
CA VAL A 108 15.32 1.28 -11.81
C VAL A 108 15.55 2.79 -11.81
N SER A 109 16.48 3.30 -12.62
CA SER A 109 16.75 4.73 -12.73
C SER A 109 15.55 5.53 -13.25
N ALA A 110 14.79 4.97 -14.20
CA ALA A 110 13.64 5.62 -14.80
C ALA A 110 12.41 5.66 -13.87
N PHE A 111 12.19 4.64 -13.04
CA PHE A 111 10.91 4.44 -12.34
C PHE A 111 11.00 4.38 -10.81
N SER A 112 12.20 4.45 -10.21
CA SER A 112 12.35 4.63 -8.76
C SER A 112 12.03 6.07 -8.34
N ASN A 113 11.41 6.24 -7.17
CA ASN A 113 11.09 7.57 -6.63
C ASN A 113 12.38 8.32 -6.26
N THR A 114 12.41 9.62 -6.56
CA THR A 114 13.57 10.55 -6.44
C THR A 114 14.17 10.65 -5.02
N THR A 115 13.50 10.11 -4.00
CA THR A 115 14.01 10.08 -2.61
C THR A 115 15.11 9.04 -2.40
N ASN A 116 15.15 7.96 -3.20
CA ASN A 116 16.22 6.94 -3.09
C ASN A 116 17.53 7.35 -3.78
N GLN A 117 17.53 8.40 -4.60
CA GLN A 117 18.75 8.87 -5.27
C GLN A 117 19.70 9.65 -4.35
N ARG A 118 19.18 10.23 -3.25
CA ARG A 118 20.04 10.94 -2.28
C ARG A 118 20.87 10.01 -1.38
N VAL A 119 20.43 8.77 -1.21
CA VAL A 119 21.18 7.79 -0.38
C VAL A 119 22.38 7.22 -1.13
N THR A 120 22.33 7.15 -2.47
CA THR A 120 23.42 6.61 -3.28
C THR A 120 24.53 7.61 -3.61
N ASP A 121 24.25 8.91 -3.57
CA ASP A 121 25.27 9.93 -3.83
C ASP A 121 26.17 10.16 -2.59
N ASP A 122 25.62 10.10 -1.37
CA ASP A 122 26.41 10.21 -0.13
C ASP A 122 27.32 8.98 0.11
N ASP A 123 26.91 7.78 -0.34
CA ASP A 123 27.73 6.56 -0.21
C ASP A 123 28.88 6.50 -1.23
N ASN A 124 28.72 7.07 -2.43
CA ASN A 124 29.79 7.07 -3.43
C ASN A 124 30.93 8.06 -3.09
N ASP A 125 30.63 9.17 -2.42
CA ASP A 125 31.64 10.14 -1.97
C ASP A 125 32.45 9.64 -0.76
N LEU A 126 31.89 8.71 0.04
CA LEU A 126 32.61 8.06 1.14
C LEU A 126 33.51 6.91 0.69
N ILE A 127 33.20 6.25 -0.44
CA ILE A 127 34.00 5.15 -0.99
C ILE A 127 35.23 5.69 -1.76
N ALA A 128 35.14 6.87 -2.39
CA ALA A 128 36.24 7.46 -3.15
C ALA A 128 37.41 7.98 -2.30
N ALA A 129 37.23 8.10 -0.98
CA ALA A 129 38.23 8.66 -0.07
C ALA A 129 39.21 7.62 0.52
N ASP A 130 38.95 6.32 0.37
CA ASP A 130 39.70 5.26 1.08
C ASP A 130 40.52 4.33 0.16
N GLU A 131 40.57 4.58 -1.16
CA GLU A 131 41.41 3.81 -2.10
C GLU A 131 42.81 4.42 -2.29
N LYS A 132 43.63 4.37 -1.23
CA LYS A 132 45.10 4.37 -1.34
C LYS A 132 45.73 3.52 -0.23
N ASP A 133 45.68 2.20 -0.39
CA ASP A 133 46.87 1.32 -0.32
C ASP A 133 46.49 -0.18 -0.40
N ASP A 134 47.08 -0.82 -1.40
CA ASP A 134 47.44 -2.23 -1.61
C ASP A 134 46.68 -3.42 -0.97
N HIS A 135 46.10 -4.20 -1.90
CA HIS A 135 46.15 -5.67 -2.04
C HIS A 135 45.76 -6.58 -0.86
N VAL A 136 44.49 -7.06 -0.83
CA VAL A 136 44.15 -8.49 -0.60
C VAL A 136 42.76 -8.83 -1.21
N ALA A 137 42.74 -9.91 -2.00
CA ALA A 137 41.67 -10.85 -2.38
C ALA A 137 40.17 -10.50 -2.26
N ALA A 138 39.44 -10.87 -3.33
CA ALA A 138 37.99 -10.85 -3.50
C ALA A 138 37.15 -11.33 -2.29
N LYS A 139 36.13 -10.53 -1.96
CA LYS A 139 34.83 -11.01 -1.44
C LYS A 139 33.69 -10.17 -2.03
N LYS A 140 33.00 -10.74 -3.03
CA LYS A 140 31.61 -10.38 -3.34
C LYS A 140 30.75 -10.75 -2.13
N GLY A 141 30.16 -9.75 -1.50
CA GLY A 141 29.25 -9.93 -0.37
C GLY A 141 28.33 -8.73 -0.27
N GLY A 142 27.49 -8.51 -1.29
CA GLY A 142 26.32 -7.67 -1.13
C GLY A 142 25.45 -8.29 -0.04
N SER A 143 25.23 -7.54 1.04
CA SER A 143 24.47 -8.01 2.19
C SER A 143 23.06 -8.45 1.75
N VAL A 144 22.72 -9.71 2.06
CA VAL A 144 21.40 -10.34 1.86
C VAL A 144 20.27 -9.46 2.39
N TYR A 145 20.56 -8.63 3.39
CA TYR A 145 19.61 -7.69 4.00
C TYR A 145 19.18 -6.54 3.07
N SER A 146 20.03 -6.08 2.13
CA SER A 146 19.66 -4.99 1.20
C SER A 146 18.70 -5.46 0.09
N ASN A 147 18.89 -6.69 -0.39
CA ASN A 147 17.99 -7.32 -1.38
C ASN A 147 16.61 -7.63 -0.77
N LEU A 148 16.55 -7.97 0.52
CA LEU A 148 15.31 -8.25 1.25
C LEU A 148 14.40 -7.02 1.46
N GLN A 149 14.99 -5.82 1.59
CA GLN A 149 14.25 -4.57 1.75
C GLN A 149 13.62 -4.12 0.40
N GLY A 150 14.26 -4.46 -0.72
CA GLY A 150 13.73 -4.33 -2.07
C GLY A 150 12.52 -5.24 -2.35
N TYR A 151 12.51 -6.46 -1.79
CA TYR A 151 11.38 -7.38 -1.90
C TYR A 151 10.13 -6.85 -1.20
N SER A 152 10.26 -6.40 0.06
CA SER A 152 9.13 -5.84 0.80
C SER A 152 8.54 -4.60 0.09
N SER A 153 9.39 -3.70 -0.40
CA SER A 153 8.92 -2.49 -1.10
C SER A 153 8.29 -2.79 -2.47
N SER A 154 8.80 -3.76 -3.23
CA SER A 154 8.23 -4.16 -4.53
C SER A 154 6.96 -5.01 -4.41
N PHE A 155 6.90 -5.93 -3.43
CA PHE A 155 5.71 -6.71 -3.09
C PHE A 155 4.52 -5.80 -2.77
N HIS A 156 4.76 -4.77 -1.94
CA HIS A 156 3.74 -3.80 -1.55
C HIS A 156 3.36 -2.81 -2.69
N ALA A 157 4.29 -2.49 -3.58
CA ALA A 157 4.03 -1.63 -4.75
C ALA A 157 3.26 -2.35 -5.88
N ASN A 158 3.48 -3.66 -6.08
CA ASN A 158 2.76 -4.46 -7.08
C ASN A 158 1.35 -4.86 -6.61
N HIS A 159 1.15 -5.02 -5.30
CA HIS A 159 -0.14 -5.38 -4.71
C HIS A 159 -1.24 -4.33 -4.93
N VAL A 160 -0.85 -3.05 -4.99
CA VAL A 160 -1.79 -1.93 -5.18
C VAL A 160 -1.92 -1.51 -6.65
N LYS A 161 -1.03 -1.99 -7.53
CA LYS A 161 -1.07 -1.67 -8.95
C LYS A 161 -1.77 -2.71 -9.82
N SER A 162 -1.87 -3.97 -9.39
CA SER A 162 -2.23 -5.04 -10.32
C SER A 162 -3.63 -5.62 -10.16
N GLY A 163 -4.30 -5.54 -8.99
CA GLY A 163 -5.63 -6.16 -8.82
C GLY A 163 -5.70 -7.65 -9.23
N GLN A 164 -4.54 -8.30 -9.42
CA GLN A 164 -4.42 -9.62 -10.01
C GLN A 164 -4.35 -10.66 -8.90
N PHE A 165 -5.06 -11.76 -9.16
CA PHE A 165 -5.06 -12.97 -8.35
C PHE A 165 -3.64 -13.34 -7.92
N ILE A 166 -3.35 -13.16 -6.63
CA ILE A 166 -2.16 -13.71 -5.98
C ILE A 166 -2.23 -15.22 -6.21
N SER A 167 -1.23 -15.80 -6.87
CA SER A 167 -1.14 -17.24 -6.93
C SER A 167 -1.00 -17.79 -5.51
N GLN A 168 -1.52 -19.00 -5.25
CA GLN A 168 -1.40 -19.60 -3.94
C GLN A 168 0.08 -19.68 -3.49
N ASP A 169 0.98 -19.93 -4.43
CA ASP A 169 2.43 -19.99 -4.23
C ASP A 169 3.04 -18.65 -3.77
N GLU A 170 2.58 -17.51 -4.30
CA GLU A 170 3.02 -16.17 -3.87
C GLU A 170 2.54 -15.84 -2.45
N LEU A 171 1.32 -16.27 -2.10
CA LEU A 171 0.76 -16.06 -0.77
C LEU A 171 1.52 -16.90 0.28
N GLU A 172 1.79 -18.17 -0.04
CA GLU A 172 2.58 -19.08 0.79
C GLU A 172 4.01 -18.57 0.98
N SER A 173 4.65 -18.10 -0.09
CA SER A 173 6.00 -17.52 -0.02
C SER A 173 6.05 -16.27 0.89
N ALA A 174 5.06 -15.38 0.76
CA ALA A 174 4.94 -14.22 1.63
C ALA A 174 4.64 -14.60 3.10
N PHE A 175 3.88 -15.68 3.31
CA PHE A 175 3.63 -16.22 4.64
C PHE A 175 4.94 -16.73 5.27
N TYR A 176 5.69 -17.58 4.59
CA TYR A 176 6.92 -18.16 5.16
C TYR A 176 7.99 -17.10 5.43
N HIS A 177 8.01 -16.03 4.64
CA HIS A 177 8.83 -14.85 4.93
C HIS A 177 8.44 -14.21 6.27
N ASP A 178 7.15 -14.01 6.53
CA ASP A 178 6.67 -13.32 7.71
C ASP A 178 6.72 -14.21 8.96
N VAL A 179 6.34 -15.48 8.84
CA VAL A 179 6.27 -16.44 9.95
C VAL A 179 7.64 -16.70 10.57
N ALA A 180 8.70 -16.77 9.74
CA ALA A 180 10.08 -16.94 10.19
C ALA A 180 10.56 -15.80 11.09
N ARG A 181 9.87 -14.66 11.05
CA ARG A 181 10.17 -13.50 11.89
C ARG A 181 9.32 -13.48 13.16
N LEU A 182 8.17 -14.15 13.21
CA LEU A 182 7.33 -14.17 14.40
C LEU A 182 8.03 -14.83 15.59
N ALA A 183 7.76 -14.32 16.79
CA ALA A 183 8.32 -14.87 18.02
C ALA A 183 7.41 -15.99 18.56
N LEU A 184 7.14 -17.03 17.73
CA LEU A 184 6.26 -18.14 18.09
C LEU A 184 6.81 -18.99 19.25
N ASP A 185 8.13 -18.99 19.41
CA ASP A 185 8.82 -19.71 20.49
C ASP A 185 8.45 -19.17 21.89
N GLU A 186 7.84 -17.98 21.98
CA GLU A 186 7.26 -17.46 23.21
C GLU A 186 6.01 -18.24 23.68
N PHE A 187 5.32 -18.92 22.75
CA PHE A 187 4.04 -19.59 23.00
C PHE A 187 4.13 -21.10 22.87
N VAL A 188 4.98 -21.59 21.97
CA VAL A 188 5.12 -23.02 21.65
C VAL A 188 6.59 -23.40 21.62
N LYS A 189 6.93 -24.48 22.35
CA LYS A 189 8.31 -25.00 22.43
C LYS A 189 8.53 -26.28 21.64
N ASP A 190 7.47 -27.06 21.43
CA ASP A 190 7.54 -28.29 20.64
C ASP A 190 7.58 -27.93 19.15
N PRO A 191 8.62 -28.35 18.40
CA PRO A 191 8.70 -28.11 16.95
C PRO A 191 7.47 -28.61 16.19
N LYS A 192 6.87 -29.74 16.61
CA LYS A 192 5.70 -30.28 15.93
C LYS A 192 4.46 -29.39 16.13
N GLU A 193 4.24 -28.92 17.35
CA GLU A 193 3.15 -27.98 17.62
C GLU A 193 3.39 -26.63 16.93
N LYS A 194 4.66 -26.26 16.68
CA LYS A 194 5.00 -25.06 15.91
C LYS A 194 4.57 -25.21 14.45
N ASP A 195 4.84 -26.34 13.82
CA ASP A 195 4.36 -26.62 12.45
C ASP A 195 2.82 -26.51 12.38
N ASP A 196 2.10 -27.09 13.35
CA ASP A 196 0.64 -27.01 13.42
C ASP A 196 0.13 -25.54 13.58
N VAL A 197 0.87 -24.69 14.30
CA VAL A 197 0.57 -23.25 14.42
C VAL A 197 0.81 -22.51 13.10
N GLU A 198 1.90 -22.84 12.41
CA GLU A 198 2.20 -22.24 11.10
C GLU A 198 1.11 -22.59 10.09
N ASP A 199 0.65 -23.84 10.05
CA ASP A 199 -0.45 -24.29 9.18
C ASP A 199 -1.75 -23.51 9.47
N VAL A 200 -2.08 -23.29 10.75
CA VAL A 200 -3.24 -22.48 11.14
C VAL A 200 -3.06 -21.02 10.70
N LEU A 201 -1.89 -20.42 10.91
CA LEU A 201 -1.65 -19.04 10.49
C LEU A 201 -1.69 -18.89 8.97
N LEU A 202 -1.13 -19.84 8.22
CA LEU A 202 -1.15 -19.86 6.75
C LEU A 202 -2.59 -19.91 6.22
N LYS A 203 -3.42 -20.78 6.80
CA LYS A 203 -4.85 -20.93 6.46
C LYS A 203 -5.66 -19.63 6.58
N TYR A 204 -5.23 -18.69 7.44
CA TYR A 204 -5.87 -17.38 7.62
C TYR A 204 -5.00 -16.21 7.15
N PHE A 205 -3.88 -16.45 6.47
CA PHE A 205 -2.90 -15.41 6.16
C PHE A 205 -3.46 -14.36 5.18
N ASP A 206 -4.25 -14.78 4.20
CA ASP A 206 -4.99 -13.88 3.29
C ASP A 206 -5.86 -12.87 4.06
N CYS A 207 -6.61 -13.36 5.06
CA CYS A 207 -7.47 -12.59 5.93
C CYS A 207 -6.66 -11.58 6.75
N LEU A 208 -5.54 -12.01 7.33
CA LEU A 208 -4.65 -11.15 8.12
C LEU A 208 -4.03 -10.05 7.25
N VAL A 209 -3.59 -10.38 6.04
CA VAL A 209 -3.06 -9.43 5.06
C VAL A 209 -4.13 -8.41 4.66
N ALA A 210 -5.37 -8.85 4.44
CA ALA A 210 -6.47 -7.96 4.07
C ALA A 210 -6.82 -6.96 5.18
N ILE A 211 -6.87 -7.42 6.43
CA ILE A 211 -7.04 -6.54 7.61
C ILE A 211 -5.92 -5.52 7.69
N PHE A 212 -4.66 -5.98 7.60
CA PHE A 212 -3.51 -5.11 7.69
C PHE A 212 -3.56 -4.03 6.61
N LYS A 213 -3.87 -4.40 5.36
CA LYS A 213 -4.02 -3.45 4.26
C LYS A 213 -5.16 -2.46 4.48
N HIS A 214 -6.33 -2.91 4.96
CA HIS A 214 -7.47 -2.02 5.21
C HIS A 214 -7.09 -0.87 6.14
N TYR A 215 -6.42 -1.19 7.27
CA TYR A 215 -6.07 -0.20 8.27
C TYR A 215 -4.75 0.54 7.99
N SER A 216 -3.75 -0.09 7.39
CA SER A 216 -2.45 0.54 7.04
C SER A 216 -2.53 1.53 5.86
N LEU A 217 -3.73 1.84 5.37
CA LEU A 217 -3.98 2.97 4.47
C LEU A 217 -3.68 4.32 5.16
N GLY A 218 -3.56 4.38 6.49
CA GLY A 218 -3.34 5.59 7.29
C GLY A 218 -1.90 5.94 7.71
N PHE A 219 -1.66 7.26 7.79
CA PHE A 219 -0.52 8.05 8.31
C PHE A 219 0.94 7.61 7.98
N GLY A 220 1.56 8.28 6.99
CA GLY A 220 3.01 8.25 6.74
C GLY A 220 3.41 8.27 5.26
N GLU A 221 4.63 8.76 4.96
CA GLU A 221 5.26 8.65 3.63
C GLU A 221 5.91 7.27 3.39
N ASP A 222 6.03 6.46 4.46
CA ASP A 222 6.61 5.12 4.42
C ASP A 222 5.55 4.03 4.16
N ALA A 223 5.98 2.95 3.53
CA ALA A 223 5.17 1.81 3.13
C ALA A 223 4.32 1.24 4.29
N TYR A 224 3.06 0.89 3.98
CA TYR A 224 2.04 0.21 4.81
C TYR A 224 2.46 -0.09 6.25
N SER A 225 2.07 0.79 7.17
CA SER A 225 2.28 0.62 8.60
C SER A 225 0.97 0.88 9.35
N MET A 226 0.76 0.22 10.48
CA MET A 226 -0.45 0.35 11.29
C MET A 226 -0.13 1.05 12.61
N SER A 227 -0.86 2.12 12.90
CA SER A 227 -0.78 2.84 14.18
C SER A 227 -1.46 2.07 15.33
N GLY A 228 -1.18 2.47 16.57
CA GLY A 228 -1.84 1.90 17.76
C GLY A 228 -3.35 2.11 17.75
N ALA A 229 -3.83 3.26 17.28
CA ALA A 229 -5.27 3.52 17.15
C ALA A 229 -5.95 2.54 16.19
N GLU A 230 -5.36 2.36 15.01
CA GLU A 230 -5.86 1.44 13.98
C GLU A 230 -5.87 -0.01 14.47
N PHE A 231 -4.81 -0.42 15.17
CA PHE A 231 -4.75 -1.71 15.82
C PHE A 231 -5.87 -1.89 16.86
N ASN A 232 -6.08 -0.89 17.73
CA ASN A 232 -7.11 -0.95 18.77
C ASN A 232 -8.52 -1.03 18.19
N HIS A 233 -8.79 -0.29 17.12
CA HIS A 233 -10.06 -0.35 16.39
C HIS A 233 -10.30 -1.72 15.78
N PHE A 234 -9.29 -2.28 15.10
CA PHE A 234 -9.39 -3.63 14.56
C PHE A 234 -9.66 -4.67 15.66
N VAL A 235 -8.93 -4.63 16.77
CA VAL A 235 -9.10 -5.60 17.86
C VAL A 235 -10.52 -5.51 18.44
N HIS A 236 -11.07 -4.30 18.55
CA HIS A 236 -12.47 -4.11 18.95
C HIS A 236 -13.45 -4.67 17.90
N GLU A 237 -13.23 -4.42 16.61
CA GLU A 237 -14.03 -5.01 15.54
C GLU A 237 -14.00 -6.54 15.55
N SER A 238 -12.88 -7.15 15.96
CA SER A 238 -12.76 -8.60 16.15
C SER A 238 -13.46 -9.13 17.39
N THR A 239 -14.01 -8.24 18.22
CA THR A 239 -14.66 -8.54 19.51
C THR A 239 -13.76 -9.26 20.52
N LEU A 240 -12.43 -9.18 20.36
CA LEU A 240 -11.48 -9.80 21.28
C LEU A 240 -11.23 -8.90 22.50
N LEU A 241 -10.91 -7.63 22.30
CA LEU A 241 -10.73 -6.68 23.41
C LEU A 241 -11.40 -5.36 23.06
N HIS A 242 -11.92 -4.66 24.06
CA HIS A 242 -12.66 -3.43 23.86
C HIS A 242 -11.71 -2.22 23.87
N HIS A 243 -11.69 -1.45 22.76
CA HIS A 243 -10.75 -0.32 22.57
C HIS A 243 -10.71 0.71 23.73
N VAL A 244 -11.86 1.04 24.36
CA VAL A 244 -11.87 1.90 25.56
C VAL A 244 -11.59 1.15 26.86
N LYS A 245 -12.34 0.09 27.17
CA LYS A 245 -12.26 -0.60 28.48
C LYS A 245 -10.90 -1.26 28.71
N ASP A 246 -10.29 -1.74 27.63
CA ASP A 246 -9.03 -2.47 27.65
C ASP A 246 -7.87 -1.64 27.09
N ALA A 247 -8.02 -0.32 26.95
CA ALA A 247 -7.03 0.57 26.32
C ALA A 247 -5.61 0.38 26.87
N ALA A 248 -5.44 0.43 28.20
CA ALA A 248 -4.13 0.28 28.84
C ALA A 248 -3.51 -1.12 28.66
N LEU A 249 -4.34 -2.15 28.42
CA LEU A 249 -3.88 -3.49 28.09
C LEU A 249 -3.46 -3.56 26.63
N LEU A 250 -4.29 -3.02 25.73
CA LEU A 250 -4.00 -2.93 24.29
C LEU A 250 -2.69 -2.19 24.02
N ASP A 251 -2.45 -1.05 24.68
CA ASP A 251 -1.20 -0.29 24.56
C ASP A 251 0.02 -1.14 24.94
N LYS A 252 -0.08 -1.94 26.02
CA LYS A 252 0.99 -2.84 26.44
C LYS A 252 1.25 -3.95 25.42
N LEU A 253 0.19 -4.52 24.84
CA LEU A 253 0.31 -5.59 23.83
C LEU A 253 0.89 -5.04 22.53
N PHE A 254 0.47 -3.83 22.12
CA PHE A 254 1.03 -3.10 20.99
C PHE A 254 2.53 -2.87 21.17
N VAL A 255 2.94 -2.26 22.29
CA VAL A 255 4.35 -1.95 22.57
C VAL A 255 5.19 -3.22 22.64
N ARG A 256 4.66 -4.31 23.21
CA ARG A 256 5.37 -5.59 23.28
C ARG A 256 5.61 -6.22 21.90
N ALA A 257 4.76 -5.95 20.91
CA ALA A 257 4.89 -6.51 19.58
C ALA A 257 5.93 -5.78 18.70
N LEU A 258 6.30 -4.55 19.06
CA LEU A 258 7.31 -3.76 18.36
C LEU A 258 8.70 -4.35 18.57
N ARG A 259 9.47 -4.47 17.48
CA ARG A 259 10.84 -5.01 17.55
C ARG A 259 11.88 -3.98 17.87
N GLU A 260 11.69 -2.76 17.36
CA GLU A 260 12.66 -1.68 17.47
C GLU A 260 12.23 -0.65 18.53
N PRO A 261 13.08 -0.37 19.53
CA PRO A 261 12.82 0.69 20.50
C PRO A 261 12.63 2.04 19.79
N GLY A 262 11.53 2.73 20.08
CA GLY A 262 11.20 4.01 19.46
C GLY A 262 10.44 3.89 18.14
N ASN A 263 10.20 2.69 17.62
CA ASN A 263 9.16 2.49 16.62
C ASN A 263 7.79 2.72 17.27
N VAL A 264 6.84 3.26 16.52
CA VAL A 264 5.50 3.65 16.99
C VAL A 264 4.42 3.09 16.07
N ARG A 265 4.80 2.24 15.11
CA ARG A 265 3.92 1.65 14.10
C ARG A 265 4.25 0.18 13.89
N LEU A 266 3.22 -0.62 13.68
CA LEU A 266 3.35 -2.03 13.37
C LEU A 266 3.56 -2.21 11.87
N SER A 267 4.61 -2.92 11.51
CA SER A 267 4.68 -3.65 10.25
C SER A 267 3.67 -4.81 10.23
N ARG A 268 3.48 -5.44 9.08
CA ARG A 268 2.57 -6.60 8.93
C ARG A 268 2.92 -7.74 9.89
N VAL A 269 4.21 -8.02 10.06
CA VAL A 269 4.70 -9.07 10.96
C VAL A 269 4.43 -8.70 12.42
N GLU A 270 4.68 -7.45 12.80
CA GLU A 270 4.41 -6.98 14.17
C GLU A 270 2.91 -6.94 14.46
N PHE A 271 2.06 -6.63 13.47
CA PHE A 271 0.61 -6.77 13.57
C PHE A 271 0.20 -8.21 13.86
N MET A 272 0.73 -9.19 13.11
CA MET A 272 0.45 -10.61 13.36
C MET A 272 0.90 -11.03 14.77
N GLN A 273 2.09 -10.61 15.20
CA GLN A 273 2.58 -10.86 16.57
C GLN A 273 1.66 -10.23 17.63
N ALA A 274 1.26 -8.98 17.44
CA ALA A 274 0.35 -8.26 18.34
C ALA A 274 -1.01 -8.96 18.45
N LEU A 275 -1.54 -9.47 17.33
CA LEU A 275 -2.79 -10.22 17.32
C LEU A 275 -2.67 -11.55 18.07
N VAL A 276 -1.58 -12.30 17.89
CA VAL A 276 -1.33 -13.53 18.67
C VAL A 276 -1.28 -13.22 20.17
N LEU A 277 -0.62 -12.13 20.56
CA LEU A 277 -0.60 -11.65 21.94
C LEU A 277 -1.99 -11.28 22.48
N VAL A 278 -2.84 -10.65 21.66
CA VAL A 278 -4.24 -10.36 21.99
C VAL A 278 -5.03 -11.64 22.19
N VAL A 279 -4.89 -12.62 21.30
CA VAL A 279 -5.60 -13.90 21.40
C VAL A 279 -5.23 -14.65 22.67
N VAL A 280 -3.94 -14.73 22.99
CA VAL A 280 -3.47 -15.39 24.22
C VAL A 280 -4.00 -14.68 25.46
N THR A 281 -3.92 -13.34 25.48
CA THR A 281 -4.42 -12.52 26.58
C THR A 281 -5.93 -12.67 26.76
N HIS A 282 -6.70 -12.58 25.68
CA HIS A 282 -8.15 -12.74 25.69
C HIS A 282 -8.55 -14.14 26.17
N ASN A 283 -7.91 -15.19 25.67
CA ASN A 283 -8.19 -16.57 26.08
C ASN A 283 -8.02 -16.77 27.59
N LYS A 284 -7.01 -16.15 28.20
CA LYS A 284 -6.75 -16.20 29.65
C LYS A 284 -7.73 -15.38 30.48
N MET A 285 -8.14 -14.21 29.98
CA MET A 285 -8.95 -13.26 30.75
C MET A 285 -10.46 -13.49 30.60
N TYR A 286 -10.91 -13.83 29.39
CA TYR A 286 -12.32 -13.87 29.01
C TYR A 286 -12.72 -15.17 28.32
N GLY A 287 -11.74 -15.97 27.86
CA GLY A 287 -11.98 -17.25 27.22
C GLY A 287 -12.00 -18.43 28.19
N ASP A 288 -11.91 -19.64 27.62
CA ASP A 288 -11.96 -20.90 28.36
C ASP A 288 -10.56 -21.37 28.83
N ASP A 289 -9.55 -20.48 28.80
CA ASP A 289 -8.13 -20.77 29.08
C ASP A 289 -7.62 -22.05 28.37
N MET A 290 -7.99 -22.17 27.08
CA MET A 290 -7.61 -23.33 26.27
C MET A 290 -6.10 -23.34 25.98
N PRO A 291 -5.53 -24.51 25.61
CA PRO A 291 -4.20 -24.57 25.02
C PRO A 291 -4.05 -23.62 23.83
N PHE A 292 -2.82 -23.16 23.58
CA PHE A 292 -2.52 -22.10 22.63
C PHE A 292 -3.08 -22.33 21.23
N LEU A 293 -2.77 -23.48 20.62
CA LEU A 293 -3.17 -23.78 19.25
C LEU A 293 -4.70 -23.78 19.06
N PRO A 294 -5.51 -24.49 19.88
CA PRO A 294 -6.97 -24.39 19.85
C PRO A 294 -7.51 -22.97 20.07
N ALA A 295 -6.90 -22.20 20.98
CA ALA A 295 -7.29 -20.82 21.22
C ALA A 295 -7.02 -19.93 20.00
N LEU A 296 -5.88 -20.11 19.35
CA LEU A 296 -5.49 -19.40 18.13
C LEU A 296 -6.46 -19.69 16.99
N GLU A 297 -6.73 -20.97 16.70
CA GLU A 297 -7.64 -21.33 15.61
C GLU A 297 -9.07 -20.84 15.89
N LYS A 298 -9.57 -20.99 17.13
CA LYS A 298 -10.91 -20.49 17.51
C LYS A 298 -11.01 -18.98 17.31
N ALA A 299 -10.04 -18.20 17.79
CA ALA A 299 -10.06 -16.74 17.65
C ALA A 299 -9.97 -16.30 16.18
N LEU A 300 -9.10 -16.94 15.39
CA LEU A 300 -8.99 -16.61 13.96
C LEU A 300 -10.29 -16.92 13.19
N LYS A 301 -10.90 -18.06 13.51
CA LYS A 301 -12.13 -18.53 12.86
C LYS A 301 -13.38 -17.75 13.26
N ASP A 302 -13.58 -17.54 14.56
CA ASP A 302 -14.86 -17.10 15.12
C ASP A 302 -14.90 -15.59 15.37
N SER A 303 -13.74 -14.92 15.46
CA SER A 303 -13.62 -13.50 15.78
C SER A 303 -12.97 -12.71 14.63
N VAL A 304 -11.76 -13.09 14.23
CA VAL A 304 -10.94 -12.32 13.26
C VAL A 304 -11.49 -12.40 11.84
N LYS A 305 -11.76 -13.61 11.34
CA LYS A 305 -12.28 -13.80 9.97
C LYS A 305 -13.65 -13.11 9.77
N PRO A 306 -14.62 -13.21 10.70
CA PRO A 306 -15.86 -12.44 10.61
C PRO A 306 -15.65 -10.92 10.61
N ALA A 307 -14.70 -10.41 11.38
CA ALA A 307 -14.36 -8.98 11.36
C ALA A 307 -13.73 -8.57 10.01
N CYS A 308 -12.80 -9.36 9.48
CA CYS A 308 -12.24 -9.13 8.15
C CYS A 308 -13.33 -9.06 7.07
N ASN A 309 -14.26 -10.01 7.06
CA ASN A 309 -15.38 -10.02 6.12
C ASN A 309 -16.22 -8.74 6.23
N ARG A 310 -16.50 -8.27 7.46
CA ARG A 310 -17.21 -6.99 7.65
C ARG A 310 -16.42 -5.82 7.08
N LEU A 311 -15.12 -5.75 7.34
CA LEU A 311 -14.25 -4.64 6.94
C LEU A 311 -13.91 -4.62 5.45
N THR A 312 -13.96 -5.76 4.77
CA THR A 312 -13.46 -5.90 3.39
C THR A 312 -14.54 -6.14 2.36
N SER A 313 -15.72 -6.61 2.77
CA SER A 313 -16.78 -7.06 1.87
C SER A 313 -18.11 -6.32 2.07
N GLY A 314 -18.95 -6.32 1.04
CA GLY A 314 -20.31 -5.80 1.05
C GLY A 314 -20.50 -4.69 0.03
N PRO A 315 -21.74 -4.34 -0.36
CA PRO A 315 -22.02 -3.58 -1.59
C PRO A 315 -21.22 -2.28 -1.74
N PHE A 316 -21.06 -1.55 -0.63
CA PHE A 316 -20.26 -0.33 -0.57
C PHE A 316 -18.75 -0.60 -0.67
N ARG A 317 -18.24 -1.60 0.06
CA ARG A 317 -16.82 -1.94 0.12
C ARG A 317 -16.33 -2.64 -1.15
N ASP A 318 -17.16 -3.47 -1.76
CA ASP A 318 -16.90 -4.10 -3.06
C ASP A 318 -16.69 -3.01 -4.14
N THR A 319 -17.43 -1.90 -4.04
CA THR A 319 -17.26 -0.73 -4.92
C THR A 319 -15.97 0.03 -4.59
N LEU A 320 -15.70 0.30 -3.31
CA LEU A 320 -14.50 1.01 -2.86
C LEU A 320 -13.19 0.26 -3.16
N HIS A 321 -13.22 -1.07 -3.11
CA HIS A 321 -12.07 -1.92 -3.36
C HIS A 321 -11.85 -2.24 -4.85
N SER A 322 -12.63 -1.65 -5.76
CA SER A 322 -12.35 -1.73 -7.20
C SER A 322 -11.07 -0.97 -7.56
N ASP A 323 -10.29 -1.48 -8.53
CA ASP A 323 -9.00 -0.89 -8.93
C ASP A 323 -9.09 0.60 -9.26
N GLY A 324 -10.16 0.98 -9.96
CA GLY A 324 -10.40 2.35 -10.35
C GLY A 324 -10.69 3.29 -9.17
N MET A 325 -11.21 2.78 -8.06
CA MET A 325 -11.43 3.54 -6.83
C MET A 325 -10.17 3.57 -5.97
N LEU A 326 -9.50 2.43 -5.80
CA LEU A 326 -8.23 2.36 -5.07
C LEU A 326 -7.18 3.32 -5.65
N ALA A 327 -7.05 3.38 -6.99
CA ALA A 327 -6.14 4.34 -7.63
C ALA A 327 -6.48 5.80 -7.31
N MET A 328 -7.78 6.15 -7.26
CA MET A 328 -8.23 7.49 -6.89
C MET A 328 -7.93 7.81 -5.42
N LEU A 329 -8.22 6.88 -4.52
CA LEU A 329 -7.95 7.04 -3.09
C LEU A 329 -6.46 7.22 -2.82
N GLN A 330 -5.60 6.46 -3.53
CA GLN A 330 -4.15 6.61 -3.44
C GLN A 330 -3.67 7.97 -3.95
N GLU A 331 -4.23 8.48 -5.05
CA GLU A 331 -3.93 9.83 -5.54
C GLU A 331 -4.40 10.94 -4.58
N ALA A 332 -5.52 10.73 -3.91
CA ALA A 332 -6.08 11.68 -2.95
C ALA A 332 -5.35 11.66 -1.59
N LYS A 333 -4.83 10.49 -1.18
CA LYS A 333 -4.26 10.20 0.14
C LYS A 333 -3.31 11.28 0.67
N PRO A 334 -2.29 11.76 -0.07
CA PRO A 334 -1.32 12.72 0.50
C PRO A 334 -1.96 14.02 0.97
N LYS A 335 -2.97 14.53 0.25
CA LYS A 335 -3.69 15.74 0.65
C LYS A 335 -4.71 15.45 1.74
N LEU A 336 -5.40 14.31 1.66
CA LEU A 336 -6.36 13.88 2.68
C LEU A 336 -5.68 13.66 4.04
N SER A 337 -4.47 13.09 4.08
CA SER A 337 -3.68 12.95 5.31
C SER A 337 -3.37 14.30 5.91
N ARG A 338 -2.88 15.27 5.13
CA ARG A 338 -2.62 16.63 5.64
C ARG A 338 -3.86 17.30 6.24
N VAL A 339 -5.04 17.06 5.65
CA VAL A 339 -6.29 17.60 6.17
C VAL A 339 -6.71 16.87 7.43
N TYR A 340 -6.60 15.53 7.46
CA TYR A 340 -6.81 14.74 8.66
C TYR A 340 -5.95 15.28 9.81
N ASP A 341 -4.64 15.43 9.59
CA ASP A 341 -3.67 15.90 10.59
C ASP A 341 -3.97 17.33 11.07
N LYS A 342 -4.46 18.18 10.17
CA LYS A 342 -4.86 19.57 10.49
C LYS A 342 -6.04 19.63 11.46
N TYR A 343 -7.01 18.74 11.31
CA TYR A 343 -8.23 18.72 12.15
C TYR A 343 -8.12 17.78 13.34
N ALA A 344 -7.23 16.80 13.28
CA ALA A 344 -6.98 15.87 14.36
C ALA A 344 -6.29 16.60 15.52
N SER A 345 -7.11 17.28 16.32
CA SER A 345 -6.70 18.12 17.45
C SER A 345 -6.47 17.31 18.74
N GLY A 346 -6.99 16.09 18.77
CA GLY A 346 -6.95 15.19 19.92
C GLY A 346 -5.57 14.57 20.12
N LYS A 347 -5.09 14.62 21.38
CA LYS A 347 -4.01 13.77 21.87
C LYS A 347 -4.61 12.80 22.88
N GLN A 348 -4.56 11.50 22.64
CA GLN A 348 -4.75 10.53 23.72
C GLN A 348 -3.43 10.35 24.44
N THR A 349 -3.48 10.27 25.78
CA THR A 349 -2.29 10.19 26.63
C THR A 349 -1.40 8.99 26.33
N ASN A 350 -1.91 7.98 25.62
CA ASN A 350 -1.23 6.71 25.38
C ASN A 350 -1.14 6.30 23.89
N VAL A 351 -1.68 7.11 22.97
CA VAL A 351 -1.63 6.81 21.53
C VAL A 351 -0.85 7.93 20.86
N GLU A 352 0.27 7.58 20.26
CA GLU A 352 1.11 8.54 19.55
C GLU A 352 0.55 8.82 18.15
N GLY A 353 0.34 10.09 17.84
CA GLY A 353 -0.27 10.55 16.60
C GLY A 353 -1.56 11.35 16.83
N PRO A 354 -1.94 12.21 15.87
CA PRO A 354 -3.13 13.03 15.99
C PRO A 354 -4.39 12.18 15.79
N ILE A 355 -5.36 12.32 16.68
CA ILE A 355 -6.63 11.59 16.63
C ILE A 355 -7.74 12.55 16.18
N LEU A 356 -8.50 12.14 15.17
CA LEU A 356 -9.64 12.92 14.67
C LEU A 356 -10.90 12.54 15.45
N SER A 357 -11.27 13.38 16.42
CA SER A 357 -12.53 13.22 17.15
C SER A 357 -13.73 13.35 16.20
N VAL A 358 -14.86 12.72 16.52
CA VAL A 358 -16.09 12.84 15.71
C VAL A 358 -16.58 14.29 15.65
N SER A 359 -16.34 15.07 16.71
CA SER A 359 -16.65 16.51 16.75
C SER A 359 -15.78 17.33 15.79
N ASP A 360 -14.47 17.09 15.78
CA ASP A 360 -13.54 17.76 14.86
C ASP A 360 -13.82 17.33 13.41
N PHE A 361 -14.15 16.06 13.20
CA PHE A 361 -14.54 15.56 11.89
C PHE A 361 -15.82 16.22 11.39
N ARG A 362 -16.81 16.43 12.26
CA ARG A 362 -18.03 17.19 11.89
C ARG A 362 -17.67 18.59 11.39
N SER A 363 -16.77 19.28 12.09
CA SER A 363 -16.29 20.61 11.69
C SER A 363 -15.56 20.58 10.34
N LEU A 364 -14.71 19.58 10.12
CA LEU A 364 -14.04 19.35 8.83
C LEU A 364 -15.04 19.18 7.69
N VAL A 365 -16.07 18.35 7.88
CA VAL A 365 -17.10 18.13 6.83
C VAL A 365 -17.85 19.42 6.53
N GLN A 366 -18.16 20.24 7.54
CA GLN A 366 -18.77 21.56 7.34
C GLN A 366 -17.85 22.49 6.54
N ASP A 367 -16.58 22.62 6.95
CA ASP A 367 -15.59 23.49 6.30
C ASP A 367 -15.31 23.07 4.86
N SER A 368 -15.36 21.77 4.56
CA SER A 368 -15.12 21.24 3.21
C SER A 368 -16.22 21.63 2.21
N GLY A 369 -17.38 22.07 2.69
CA GLY A 369 -18.53 22.36 1.86
C GLY A 369 -19.27 21.11 1.37
N ILE A 370 -18.97 19.91 1.89
CA ILE A 370 -19.78 18.71 1.63
C ILE A 370 -21.24 18.95 2.05
N PHE A 371 -21.46 19.62 3.18
CA PHE A 371 -22.79 20.06 3.64
C PHE A 371 -23.18 21.46 3.16
N CYS A 372 -22.82 21.85 1.92
CA CYS A 372 -23.06 23.21 1.41
C CYS A 372 -24.53 23.57 1.17
N THR A 373 -25.40 22.59 0.89
CA THR A 373 -26.81 22.82 0.55
C THR A 373 -27.67 21.71 1.13
N GLY A 374 -28.82 22.04 1.73
CA GLY A 374 -29.76 21.04 2.22
C GLY A 374 -30.27 21.35 3.62
N ASP A 375 -30.94 20.37 4.19
CA ASP A 375 -31.53 20.42 5.52
C ASP A 375 -30.49 19.97 6.56
N SER A 376 -30.19 20.84 7.53
CA SER A 376 -29.20 20.58 8.58
C SER A 376 -29.52 19.32 9.38
N ASP A 377 -30.80 19.03 9.62
CA ASP A 377 -31.20 17.85 10.38
C ASP A 377 -30.93 16.56 9.58
N LYS A 378 -31.09 16.62 8.26
CA LYS A 378 -30.73 15.51 7.36
C LYS A 378 -29.23 15.30 7.29
N HIS A 379 -28.45 16.38 7.23
CA HIS A 379 -26.98 16.28 7.24
C HIS A 379 -26.47 15.63 8.53
N GLU A 380 -27.02 16.01 9.68
CA GLU A 380 -26.64 15.42 10.96
C GLU A 380 -27.03 13.93 11.03
N ALA A 381 -28.21 13.56 10.52
CA ALA A 381 -28.63 12.17 10.43
C ALA A 381 -27.71 11.34 9.52
N LEU A 382 -27.33 11.87 8.36
CA LEU A 382 -26.40 11.21 7.42
C LEU A 382 -25.01 11.05 8.02
N PHE A 383 -24.51 12.08 8.71
CA PHE A 383 -23.22 12.02 9.42
C PHE A 383 -23.24 10.96 10.51
N GLY A 384 -24.24 10.98 11.39
CA GLY A 384 -24.40 9.97 12.44
C GLY A 384 -24.51 8.55 11.89
N GLN A 385 -25.24 8.36 10.78
CA GLN A 385 -25.33 7.07 10.11
C GLN A 385 -23.98 6.61 9.54
N ALA A 386 -23.23 7.48 8.87
CA ALA A 386 -21.94 7.15 8.29
C ALA A 386 -20.91 6.78 9.39
N ILE A 387 -20.86 7.55 10.47
CA ILE A 387 -20.02 7.25 11.65
C ILE A 387 -20.40 5.90 12.27
N GLY A 388 -21.70 5.65 12.46
CA GLY A 388 -22.18 4.40 13.03
C GLY A 388 -21.98 3.16 12.13
N GLN A 389 -21.60 3.35 10.86
CA GLN A 389 -21.34 2.29 9.88
C GLN A 389 -19.85 1.99 9.69
N CYS A 390 -18.95 2.95 9.98
CA CYS A 390 -17.52 2.76 9.78
C CYS A 390 -16.86 1.94 10.90
N PHE A 391 -17.28 2.17 12.16
CA PHE A 391 -16.72 1.50 13.34
C PHE A 391 -17.83 1.20 14.35
N THR A 392 -17.97 -0.06 14.76
CA THR A 392 -19.02 -0.52 15.68
C THR A 392 -18.87 0.07 17.07
N GLY A 393 -17.64 0.30 17.53
CA GLY A 393 -17.35 0.89 18.83
C GLY A 393 -17.87 2.32 19.00
N MET A 394 -18.21 3.01 17.91
CA MET A 394 -18.87 4.32 17.97
C MET A 394 -20.20 4.26 18.73
N ARG A 395 -20.92 3.13 18.67
CA ARG A 395 -22.23 2.97 19.30
C ARG A 395 -22.13 2.75 20.81
N ASP A 396 -20.98 2.31 21.30
CA ASP A 396 -20.76 1.95 22.69
C ASP A 396 -20.35 3.15 23.55
N ILE A 397 -19.88 4.22 22.92
CA ILE A 397 -19.43 5.44 23.58
C ILE A 397 -20.52 6.51 23.51
N LYS A 398 -20.97 6.99 24.67
CA LYS A 398 -21.92 8.13 24.76
C LYS A 398 -21.25 9.50 24.73
N ASP A 399 -19.94 9.51 24.99
CA ASP A 399 -19.12 10.70 25.10
C ASP A 399 -18.47 11.00 23.73
N GLY A 400 -19.00 11.97 23.00
CA GLY A 400 -18.57 12.27 21.63
C GLY A 400 -17.11 12.72 21.50
N GLU A 401 -16.48 13.17 22.58
CA GLU A 401 -15.05 13.51 22.59
C GLU A 401 -14.15 12.26 22.65
N LYS A 402 -14.70 11.13 23.13
CA LYS A 402 -14.03 9.83 23.15
C LYS A 402 -14.31 9.01 21.89
N GLN A 403 -15.25 9.45 21.07
CA GLN A 403 -15.45 8.90 19.73
C GLN A 403 -14.44 9.54 18.78
N PHE A 404 -13.63 8.72 18.14
CA PHE A 404 -12.66 9.17 17.16
C PHE A 404 -12.56 8.17 16.02
N VAL A 405 -12.19 8.67 14.85
CA VAL A 405 -12.00 7.84 13.66
C VAL A 405 -10.52 7.74 13.34
N VAL A 406 -10.09 6.57 12.88
CA VAL A 406 -8.75 6.44 12.26
C VAL A 406 -8.81 6.82 10.77
N PHE A 407 -7.65 6.93 10.12
CA PHE A 407 -7.60 7.45 8.75
C PHE A 407 -8.44 6.64 7.75
N ALA A 408 -8.40 5.30 7.83
CA ALA A 408 -9.21 4.43 6.98
C ALA A 408 -10.72 4.70 7.15
N GLU A 409 -11.16 4.88 8.39
CA GLU A 409 -12.56 5.18 8.73
C GLU A 409 -12.96 6.59 8.30
N TYR A 410 -12.06 7.57 8.46
CA TYR A 410 -12.23 8.92 7.93
C TYR A 410 -12.49 8.92 6.42
N VAL A 411 -11.67 8.21 5.65
CA VAL A 411 -11.85 8.07 4.20
C VAL A 411 -13.17 7.37 3.87
N GLU A 412 -13.50 6.30 4.59
CA GLU A 412 -14.76 5.57 4.41
C GLU A 412 -15.98 6.49 4.66
N VAL A 413 -15.98 7.26 5.75
CA VAL A 413 -17.07 8.18 6.08
C VAL A 413 -17.22 9.26 5.00
N LEU A 414 -16.12 9.83 4.50
CA LEU A 414 -16.17 10.80 3.39
C LEU A 414 -16.83 10.19 2.15
N CYS A 415 -16.48 8.96 1.80
CA CYS A 415 -17.08 8.28 0.65
C CYS A 415 -18.58 8.03 0.86
N ARG A 416 -18.99 7.59 2.06
CA ARG A 416 -20.41 7.37 2.41
C ARG A 416 -21.21 8.67 2.34
N LEU A 417 -20.68 9.75 2.91
CA LEU A 417 -21.32 11.07 2.89
C LEU A 417 -21.48 11.58 1.46
N SER A 418 -20.44 11.45 0.65
CA SER A 418 -20.48 11.89 -0.75
C SER A 418 -21.60 11.21 -1.52
N LEU A 419 -21.70 9.87 -1.40
CA LEU A 419 -22.76 9.10 -2.05
C LEU A 419 -24.16 9.45 -1.53
N ALA A 420 -24.29 9.73 -0.23
CA ALA A 420 -25.59 10.01 0.37
C ALA A 420 -26.11 11.43 0.07
N ILE A 421 -25.23 12.42 -0.05
CA ILE A 421 -25.60 13.82 -0.30
C ILE A 421 -25.87 14.06 -1.78
N TRP A 422 -25.04 13.48 -2.65
CA TRP A 422 -25.15 13.61 -4.10
C TRP A 422 -25.61 12.30 -4.72
N ASP A 423 -26.71 11.75 -4.20
CA ASP A 423 -27.43 10.60 -4.78
C ASP A 423 -28.14 11.03 -6.08
N ASP A 424 -27.35 11.43 -7.07
CA ASP A 424 -27.80 11.75 -8.42
C ASP A 424 -27.64 10.51 -9.30
N LYS A 425 -28.75 10.04 -9.87
CA LYS A 425 -28.80 8.83 -10.69
C LYS A 425 -28.01 8.96 -12.00
N ASP A 426 -27.71 10.19 -12.42
CA ASP A 426 -26.99 10.48 -13.66
C ASP A 426 -25.47 10.57 -13.46
N VAL A 427 -24.98 10.53 -12.22
CA VAL A 427 -23.56 10.59 -11.88
C VAL A 427 -23.09 9.25 -11.31
N SER A 428 -21.98 8.73 -11.83
CA SER A 428 -21.44 7.46 -11.31
C SER A 428 -20.96 7.59 -9.86
N ALA A 429 -21.09 6.54 -9.05
CA ALA A 429 -20.60 6.51 -7.67
C ALA A 429 -19.12 6.94 -7.54
N LYS A 430 -18.29 6.52 -8.50
CA LYS A 430 -16.88 6.92 -8.57
C LYS A 430 -16.72 8.44 -8.68
N GLU A 431 -17.50 9.07 -9.54
CA GLU A 431 -17.47 10.52 -9.76
C GLU A 431 -18.00 11.28 -8.54
N THR A 432 -19.09 10.80 -7.94
CA THR A 432 -19.66 11.37 -6.72
C THR A 432 -18.65 11.36 -5.56
N ILE A 433 -17.97 10.23 -5.35
CA ILE A 433 -16.90 10.13 -4.34
C ILE A 433 -15.76 11.10 -4.67
N ARG A 434 -15.32 11.16 -5.94
CA ARG A 434 -14.25 12.08 -6.37
C ARG A 434 -14.54 13.53 -6.00
N ILE A 435 -15.77 13.99 -6.23
CA ILE A 435 -16.21 15.35 -5.90
C ILE A 435 -16.06 15.61 -4.39
N GLY A 436 -16.53 14.69 -3.54
CA GLY A 436 -16.40 14.84 -2.09
C GLY A 436 -14.95 14.79 -1.60
N LEU A 437 -14.12 13.92 -2.16
CA LEU A 437 -12.69 13.90 -1.85
C LEU A 437 -12.01 15.21 -2.27
N ASP A 438 -12.32 15.75 -3.46
CA ASP A 438 -11.76 17.00 -3.96
C ASP A 438 -12.18 18.21 -3.11
N ALA A 439 -13.41 18.23 -2.60
CA ALA A 439 -13.90 19.23 -1.66
C ALA A 439 -13.06 19.26 -0.38
N VAL A 440 -12.77 18.09 0.20
CA VAL A 440 -11.91 17.98 1.38
C VAL A 440 -10.45 18.30 1.07
N ARG A 441 -9.91 17.82 -0.06
CA ARG A 441 -8.54 18.13 -0.51
C ARG A 441 -8.32 19.64 -0.67
N ALA A 442 -9.36 20.42 -0.97
CA ALA A 442 -9.25 21.88 -1.07
C ALA A 442 -8.82 22.55 0.26
N LEU A 443 -9.16 21.94 1.40
CA LEU A 443 -8.78 22.39 2.74
C LEU A 443 -7.28 22.20 3.05
N SER A 444 -6.56 21.43 2.22
CA SER A 444 -5.14 21.17 2.39
C SER A 444 -4.26 22.36 2.01
N LYS A 445 -4.83 23.42 1.42
CA LYS A 445 -4.10 24.64 1.08
C LYS A 445 -3.79 25.41 2.38
N PRO A 446 -2.58 25.99 2.53
CA PRO A 446 -2.30 26.86 3.66
C PRO A 446 -3.29 28.03 3.64
N ALA A 447 -3.82 28.37 4.82
CA ALA A 447 -4.57 29.61 4.98
C ALA A 447 -3.65 30.78 4.53
N LYS A 448 -4.17 31.64 3.65
CA LYS A 448 -3.45 32.79 3.14
C LYS A 448 -3.14 33.81 4.23
#